data_AF-A0A5C6RN71-F1
#
_entry.id   AF-A0A5C6RN71-F1
#
_cell.length_a   1.000
_cell.length_b   1.000
_cell.length_c   1.000
_cell.angle_alpha   90.00
_cell.angle_beta   90.00
_cell.angle_gamma   90.00
#
_symmetry.space_group_name_H-M   'P 1'
#
loop_
_entity.id
_entity.type
_entity.pdbx_description
1 polymer ?
#
loop_
_entity_poly.entity_id
_entity_poly.type
_entity_poly.pdbx_seq_one_letter_code
_entity_poly.pdbx_strand_id
1 'polypeptide(L)'
;MALETIEYLFSQTEFSKQFRLSVELLSPISMVSQLPGSYYRSDRLPGKLQLAGLFENVMGLHFPPQLRKQLFKTLVKAWKKQHKVELSPESSGSGYQPLVVHLFEMNHLHVIPSLESFDDTWKKAMRRDDAKTHPNGTPNLDYRLIPEKRRLAIKSGGPGAKIEDDDLTTLFKNNLDCFPLYYTTVSSREYLIPTNARGSSLERSYQLQLSCTSPFLEVLQKALEKVSTAYLGHSESWVELKIDTE
;
A
#
# COMPACT_ATOMS: atom_id res chain seq x y z
N MET A 1 -16.32 7.24 -14.87
CA MET A 1 -15.91 8.23 -13.85
C MET A 1 -16.01 9.59 -14.48
N ALA A 2 -16.87 10.47 -13.98
CA ALA A 2 -17.07 11.80 -14.53
C ALA A 2 -15.83 12.67 -14.30
N LEU A 3 -15.50 13.55 -15.25
CA LEU A 3 -14.40 14.52 -15.14
C LEU A 3 -14.50 15.41 -13.89
N GLU A 4 -15.73 15.62 -13.39
CA GLU A 4 -16.03 16.34 -12.14
C GLU A 4 -15.33 15.76 -10.91
N THR A 5 -14.92 14.47 -10.94
CA THR A 5 -14.33 13.79 -9.77
C THR A 5 -12.88 14.17 -9.51
N ILE A 6 -12.16 14.82 -10.44
CA ILE A 6 -10.71 15.10 -10.28
C ILE A 6 -10.32 16.57 -10.43
N GLU A 7 -11.27 17.48 -10.64
CA GLU A 7 -10.98 18.91 -10.82
C GLU A 7 -10.31 19.53 -9.59
N TYR A 8 -10.64 19.04 -8.40
CA TYR A 8 -10.02 19.48 -7.14
C TYR A 8 -8.50 19.25 -7.12
N LEU A 9 -7.96 18.32 -7.92
CA LEU A 9 -6.51 18.12 -8.06
C LEU A 9 -5.81 19.37 -8.60
N PHE A 10 -6.53 20.19 -9.34
CA PHE A 10 -6.07 21.44 -9.97
C PHE A 10 -6.46 22.69 -9.17
N SER A 11 -6.93 22.52 -7.93
CA SER A 11 -7.33 23.63 -7.06
C SER A 11 -6.14 24.44 -6.54
N GLN A 12 -6.41 25.63 -6.00
CA GLN A 12 -5.40 26.59 -5.54
C GLN A 12 -4.41 26.07 -4.47
N THR A 13 -3.27 26.75 -4.33
CA THR A 13 -2.15 26.38 -3.44
C THR A 13 -2.35 26.71 -1.96
N GLU A 14 -3.34 27.52 -1.61
CA GLU A 14 -3.48 27.99 -0.22
C GLU A 14 -4.21 26.96 0.65
N PHE A 15 -3.55 26.54 1.73
CA PHE A 15 -4.14 25.68 2.74
C PHE A 15 -5.09 26.47 3.65
N SER A 16 -6.26 26.77 3.11
CA SER A 16 -7.31 27.59 3.74
C SER A 16 -8.13 26.86 4.82
N LYS A 17 -8.02 25.53 4.92
CA LYS A 17 -8.81 24.72 5.86
C LYS A 17 -7.90 23.89 6.75
N GLN A 18 -8.30 23.77 8.02
CA GLN A 18 -7.73 22.82 8.96
C GLN A 18 -8.80 21.84 9.41
N PHE A 19 -8.39 20.60 9.67
CA PHE A 19 -9.29 19.58 10.19
C PHE A 19 -8.50 18.55 10.99
N ARG A 20 -9.20 17.85 11.88
CA ARG A 20 -8.66 16.69 12.60
C ARG A 20 -9.13 15.42 11.92
N LEU A 21 -8.18 14.57 11.56
CA LEU A 21 -8.44 13.23 11.07
C LEU A 21 -8.22 12.22 12.20
N SER A 22 -9.28 11.50 12.56
CA SER A 22 -9.20 10.30 13.37
C SER A 22 -9.01 9.08 12.46
N VAL A 23 -7.99 8.27 12.72
CA VAL A 23 -7.70 7.02 12.00
C VAL A 23 -7.73 5.87 13.00
N GLU A 24 -8.88 5.22 13.14
CA GLU A 24 -9.07 4.08 14.04
C GLU A 24 -8.50 2.80 13.43
N LEU A 25 -7.71 2.07 14.22
CA LEU A 25 -7.16 0.79 13.81
C LEU A 25 -8.22 -0.32 13.95
N LEU A 26 -8.63 -0.91 12.83
CA LEU A 26 -9.55 -2.04 12.78
C LEU A 26 -8.83 -3.39 12.64
N SER A 27 -7.59 -3.37 12.17
CA SER A 27 -6.71 -4.54 12.08
C SER A 27 -5.27 -4.18 12.45
N PRO A 28 -4.38 -5.17 12.64
CA PRO A 28 -2.95 -4.93 12.75
C PRO A 28 -2.45 -4.17 11.52
N ILE A 29 -1.66 -3.11 11.74
CA ILE A 29 -1.17 -2.27 10.66
C ILE A 29 0.31 -2.50 10.40
N SER A 30 0.70 -2.45 9.14
CA SER A 30 2.10 -2.42 8.72
C SER A 30 2.34 -1.24 7.78
N MET A 31 3.01 -0.22 8.29
CA MET A 31 3.28 1.05 7.63
C MET A 31 4.76 1.14 7.23
N VAL A 32 5.17 0.29 6.30
CA VAL A 32 6.56 0.21 5.88
C VAL A 32 6.88 1.32 4.87
N SER A 33 7.81 2.21 5.18
CA SER A 33 8.21 3.33 4.29
C SER A 33 9.22 2.95 3.20
N GLN A 34 10.08 1.97 3.47
CA GLN A 34 11.12 1.49 2.54
C GLN A 34 11.05 -0.02 2.39
N LEU A 35 11.64 -0.59 1.34
CA LEU A 35 11.75 -2.05 1.17
C LEU A 35 13.11 -2.54 1.70
N PRO A 36 13.25 -2.87 2.98
CA PRO A 36 14.46 -3.49 3.51
C PRO A 36 14.68 -4.89 2.93
N GLY A 37 15.94 -5.32 2.90
CA GLY A 37 16.34 -6.58 2.29
C GLY A 37 15.83 -7.84 3.00
N SER A 38 15.62 -7.80 4.32
CA SER A 38 15.29 -9.00 5.11
C SER A 38 14.12 -8.84 6.10
N TYR A 39 13.91 -7.65 6.67
CA TYR A 39 12.89 -7.43 7.70
C TYR A 39 12.14 -6.11 7.51
N TYR A 40 10.81 -6.18 7.37
CA TYR A 40 9.95 -5.02 7.13
C TYR A 40 9.47 -4.40 8.44
N ARG A 41 10.20 -3.39 8.93
CA ARG A 41 9.80 -2.61 10.11
C ARG A 41 8.65 -1.65 9.78
N SER A 42 7.69 -1.53 10.69
CA SER A 42 6.58 -0.59 10.54
C SER A 42 6.93 0.75 11.17
N ASP A 43 6.62 1.85 10.48
CA ASP A 43 6.62 3.17 11.10
C ASP A 43 5.51 3.23 12.15
N ARG A 44 5.74 3.97 13.25
CA ARG A 44 4.75 4.14 14.32
C ARG A 44 3.75 5.26 14.04
N LEU A 45 4.09 6.20 13.17
CA LEU A 45 3.23 7.30 12.73
C LEU A 45 3.11 7.24 11.19
N PRO A 46 1.90 7.38 10.62
CA PRO A 46 1.76 7.40 9.17
C PRO A 46 2.45 8.60 8.55
N GLY A 47 3.26 8.36 7.52
CA GLY A 47 3.88 9.41 6.72
C GLY A 47 2.92 10.06 5.72
N LYS A 48 3.28 11.23 5.20
CA LYS A 48 2.46 11.99 4.24
C LYS A 48 2.03 11.18 3.02
N LEU A 49 2.93 10.37 2.45
CA LEU A 49 2.61 9.51 1.30
C LEU A 49 1.65 8.37 1.64
N GLN A 50 1.70 7.85 2.86
CA GLN A 50 0.75 6.82 3.32
C GLN A 50 -0.64 7.42 3.51
N LEU A 51 -0.73 8.64 4.08
CA LEU A 51 -1.98 9.39 4.16
C LEU A 51 -2.54 9.76 2.78
N ALA A 52 -1.69 10.16 1.84
CA ALA A 52 -2.12 10.45 0.48
C ALA A 52 -2.71 9.19 -0.20
N GLY A 53 -2.08 8.02 -0.02
CA GLY A 53 -2.62 6.74 -0.50
C GLY A 53 -3.96 6.38 0.16
N LEU A 54 -4.07 6.61 1.47
CA LEU A 54 -5.30 6.42 2.23
C LEU A 54 -6.45 7.28 1.71
N PHE A 55 -6.22 8.59 1.48
CA PHE A 55 -7.23 9.49 0.93
C PHE A 55 -7.65 9.09 -0.48
N GLU A 56 -6.69 8.73 -1.33
CA GLU A 56 -6.98 8.25 -2.68
C GLU A 56 -7.79 6.96 -2.68
N ASN A 57 -7.57 6.07 -1.71
CA ASN A 57 -8.38 4.87 -1.57
C ASN A 57 -9.84 5.20 -1.26
N VAL A 58 -10.10 6.09 -0.30
CA VAL A 58 -11.45 6.54 0.04
C VAL A 58 -12.12 7.28 -1.12
N MET A 59 -11.38 8.13 -1.82
CA MET A 59 -11.89 8.89 -2.97
C MET A 59 -12.00 8.04 -4.24
N GLY A 60 -11.61 6.76 -4.21
CA GLY A 60 -11.72 5.84 -5.34
C GLY A 60 -10.75 6.11 -6.49
N LEU A 61 -9.59 6.75 -6.23
CA LEU A 61 -8.59 7.11 -7.24
C LEU A 61 -7.67 5.93 -7.63
N HIS A 62 -8.27 4.82 -8.04
CA HIS A 62 -7.58 3.58 -8.40
C HIS A 62 -7.14 3.55 -9.88
N PHE A 63 -6.37 4.55 -10.31
CA PHE A 63 -5.90 4.63 -11.69
C PHE A 63 -4.71 3.69 -11.98
N PRO A 64 -4.66 3.05 -13.17
CA PRO A 64 -3.51 2.26 -13.57
C PRO A 64 -2.25 3.14 -13.72
N PRO A 65 -1.03 2.57 -13.57
CA PRO A 65 0.21 3.34 -13.57
C PRO A 65 0.41 4.26 -14.78
N GLN A 66 0.01 3.81 -15.97
CA GLN A 66 0.13 4.61 -17.21
C GLN A 66 -0.75 5.85 -17.16
N LEU A 67 -2.03 5.70 -16.77
CA LEU A 67 -2.96 6.81 -16.65
C LEU A 67 -2.53 7.78 -15.55
N ARG A 68 -2.07 7.27 -14.41
CA ARG A 68 -1.55 8.08 -13.30
C ARG A 68 -0.37 8.95 -13.75
N LYS A 69 0.58 8.40 -14.52
CA LYS A 69 1.69 9.16 -15.11
C LYS A 69 1.20 10.25 -16.07
N GLN A 70 0.18 9.97 -16.88
CA GLN A 70 -0.41 10.96 -17.79
C GLN A 70 -1.11 12.08 -17.02
N LEU A 71 -1.93 11.73 -16.02
CA LEU A 71 -2.62 12.69 -15.15
C LEU A 71 -1.62 13.59 -14.42
N PHE A 72 -0.55 13.03 -13.86
CA PHE A 72 0.46 13.84 -13.18
C PHE A 72 1.17 14.81 -14.14
N LYS A 73 1.47 14.40 -15.37
CA LYS A 73 2.02 15.32 -16.39
C LYS A 73 1.07 16.46 -16.71
N THR A 74 -0.23 16.18 -16.82
CA THR A 74 -1.26 17.21 -17.05
C THR A 74 -1.36 18.15 -15.85
N LEU A 75 -1.35 17.61 -14.63
CA LEU A 75 -1.35 18.36 -13.38
C LEU A 75 -0.16 19.33 -13.32
N VAL A 76 1.06 18.85 -13.53
CA VAL A 76 2.28 19.69 -13.51
C VAL A 76 2.19 20.84 -14.52
N LYS A 77 1.70 20.57 -15.75
CA LYS A 77 1.54 21.60 -16.78
C LYS A 77 0.50 22.65 -16.37
N ALA A 78 -0.65 22.22 -15.87
CA ALA A 78 -1.71 23.11 -15.42
C ALA A 78 -1.25 23.96 -14.24
N TRP A 79 -0.59 23.34 -13.26
CA TRP A 79 -0.08 24.01 -12.06
C TRP A 79 0.97 25.06 -12.37
N LYS A 80 1.93 24.75 -13.24
CA LYS A 80 2.94 25.71 -13.70
C LYS A 80 2.31 26.91 -14.41
N LYS A 81 1.24 26.68 -15.17
CA LYS A 81 0.52 27.75 -15.88
C LYS A 81 -0.32 28.62 -14.93
N GLN A 82 -1.04 28.01 -13.99
CA GLN A 82 -1.98 28.69 -13.10
C GLN A 82 -1.30 29.35 -11.90
N HIS A 83 -0.34 28.66 -11.29
CA HIS A 83 0.25 29.08 -10.01
C HIS A 83 1.72 29.49 -10.13
N LYS A 84 2.37 29.29 -11.29
CA LYS A 84 3.80 29.58 -11.50
C LYS A 84 4.74 28.83 -10.53
N VAL A 85 4.26 27.74 -9.95
CA VAL A 85 5.02 26.83 -9.07
C VAL A 85 5.25 25.51 -9.81
N GLU A 86 6.42 24.91 -9.62
CA GLU A 86 6.74 23.60 -10.16
C GLU A 86 6.40 22.51 -9.14
N LEU A 87 5.48 21.60 -9.51
CA LEU A 87 5.17 20.41 -8.73
C LEU A 87 6.15 19.31 -9.08
N SER A 88 6.84 18.77 -8.08
CA SER A 88 7.69 17.59 -8.24
C SER A 88 6.91 16.31 -7.93
N PRO A 89 7.19 15.22 -8.66
CA PRO A 89 6.64 13.91 -8.34
C PRO A 89 7.23 13.39 -7.03
N GLU A 90 6.39 13.15 -6.02
CA GLU A 90 6.76 12.39 -4.82
C GLU A 90 6.36 10.92 -4.98
N SER A 91 7.28 10.00 -4.66
CA SER A 91 7.05 8.56 -4.75
C SER A 91 7.40 7.84 -3.45
N SER A 92 6.59 6.85 -3.09
CA SER A 92 6.90 5.94 -1.98
C SER A 92 8.12 5.07 -2.30
N GLY A 93 8.67 4.39 -1.28
CA GLY A 93 9.72 3.38 -1.47
C GLY A 93 9.30 2.19 -2.35
N SER A 94 7.99 2.01 -2.59
CA SER A 94 7.46 1.01 -3.54
C SER A 94 7.27 1.56 -4.96
N GLY A 95 7.58 2.83 -5.21
CA GLY A 95 7.40 3.50 -6.51
C GLY A 95 5.98 3.99 -6.77
N TYR A 96 5.08 3.92 -5.78
CA TYR A 96 3.74 4.50 -5.89
C TYR A 96 3.81 6.02 -5.81
N GLN A 97 3.14 6.72 -6.73
CA GLN A 97 3.06 8.17 -6.76
C GLN A 97 1.63 8.64 -6.49
N PRO A 98 1.30 9.12 -5.28
CA PRO A 98 0.01 9.74 -5.04
C PRO A 98 -0.13 11.06 -5.83
N LEU A 99 -1.34 11.32 -6.33
CA LEU A 99 -1.79 12.53 -7.02
C LEU A 99 -2.24 13.64 -6.07
N VAL A 100 -2.52 13.34 -4.79
CA VAL A 100 -3.12 14.32 -3.85
C VAL A 100 -2.13 14.92 -2.85
N VAL A 101 -0.84 14.57 -2.93
CA VAL A 101 0.19 14.98 -1.94
C VAL A 101 0.28 16.49 -1.79
N HIS A 102 0.11 17.24 -2.87
CA HIS A 102 0.23 18.70 -2.90
C HIS A 102 -1.00 19.44 -2.35
N LEU A 103 -2.09 18.73 -2.03
CA LEU A 103 -3.36 19.34 -1.61
C LEU A 103 -3.52 19.45 -0.09
N PHE A 104 -2.59 18.84 0.67
CA PHE A 104 -2.61 18.89 2.12
C PHE A 104 -1.19 18.86 2.71
N GLU A 105 -1.11 19.27 3.98
CA GLU A 105 0.08 19.23 4.79
C GLU A 105 -0.24 18.61 6.15
N MET A 106 0.72 17.85 6.69
CA MET A 106 0.59 17.26 8.02
C MET A 106 1.19 18.21 9.05
N ASN A 107 0.37 18.67 9.99
CA ASN A 107 0.85 19.53 11.05
C ASN A 107 1.60 18.71 12.11
N HIS A 108 2.45 19.35 12.91
CA HIS A 108 3.22 18.66 13.96
C HIS A 108 2.38 18.14 15.12
N LEU A 109 1.12 18.56 15.24
CA LEU A 109 0.21 18.13 16.29
C LEU A 109 -0.44 16.80 15.92
N HIS A 110 -0.02 15.73 16.61
CA HIS A 110 -0.57 14.39 16.44
C HIS A 110 -0.64 13.64 17.78
N VAL A 111 -1.67 12.81 17.93
CA VAL A 111 -1.79 11.82 19.00
C VAL A 111 -1.60 10.45 18.39
N ILE A 112 -0.65 9.69 18.93
CA ILE A 112 -0.37 8.30 18.53
C ILE A 112 -1.02 7.41 19.59
N PRO A 113 -1.83 6.41 19.22
CA PRO A 113 -2.35 5.45 20.19
C PRO A 113 -1.19 4.67 20.83
N SER A 114 -1.43 4.06 21.99
CA SER A 114 -0.40 3.19 22.59
C SER A 114 -0.28 1.90 21.78
N LEU A 115 0.91 1.63 21.24
CA LEU A 115 1.13 0.56 20.25
C LEU A 115 2.12 -0.50 20.75
N GLU A 116 1.70 -1.75 20.61
CA GLU A 116 2.55 -2.96 20.69
C GLU A 116 2.90 -3.44 19.29
N SER A 117 4.07 -4.08 19.16
CA SER A 117 4.50 -4.70 17.91
C SER A 117 4.63 -6.20 18.03
N PHE A 118 4.37 -6.89 16.92
CA PHE A 118 4.65 -8.31 16.76
C PHE A 118 5.10 -8.58 15.33
N ASP A 119 5.82 -9.68 15.14
CA ASP A 119 6.27 -10.14 13.84
C ASP A 119 5.34 -11.22 13.30
N ASP A 120 4.96 -11.12 12.03
CA ASP A 120 4.27 -12.20 11.32
C ASP A 120 4.81 -12.34 9.88
N THR A 121 4.52 -13.50 9.31
CA THR A 121 4.85 -13.90 7.96
C THR A 121 3.97 -13.20 6.93
N TRP A 122 4.59 -12.36 6.10
CA TRP A 122 3.92 -11.74 4.97
C TRP A 122 4.18 -12.54 3.68
N LYS A 123 3.11 -12.95 3.02
CA LYS A 123 3.15 -13.69 1.74
C LYS A 123 3.07 -12.72 0.57
N LYS A 124 4.18 -12.53 -0.16
CA LYS A 124 4.21 -11.70 -1.36
C LYS A 124 3.94 -12.54 -2.60
N ALA A 125 2.88 -12.23 -3.33
CA ALA A 125 2.66 -12.79 -4.67
C ALA A 125 3.48 -12.00 -5.69
N MET A 126 4.65 -12.51 -6.04
CA MET A 126 5.59 -11.87 -6.94
C MET A 126 5.49 -12.49 -8.33
N ARG A 127 5.58 -11.67 -9.38
CA ARG A 127 5.81 -12.14 -10.75
C ARG A 127 7.29 -12.00 -11.06
N ARG A 128 7.90 -13.05 -11.60
CA ARG A 128 9.27 -13.00 -12.13
C ARG A 128 9.35 -13.77 -13.43
N ASP A 129 10.30 -13.39 -14.27
CA ASP A 129 10.55 -14.04 -15.55
C ASP A 129 11.46 -15.29 -15.39
N ASP A 130 12.00 -15.55 -14.19
CA ASP A 130 12.89 -16.67 -13.93
C ASP A 130 12.15 -18.00 -13.72
N ALA A 131 12.24 -18.86 -14.73
CA ALA A 131 11.55 -20.15 -14.81
C ALA A 131 11.75 -21.08 -13.60
N LYS A 132 12.89 -21.02 -12.90
CA LYS A 132 13.19 -21.88 -11.74
C LYS A 132 12.49 -21.47 -10.44
N THR A 133 12.04 -20.22 -10.33
CA THR A 133 11.52 -19.66 -9.08
C THR A 133 10.07 -20.05 -8.85
N HIS A 134 9.26 -20.16 -9.91
CA HIS A 134 7.86 -20.59 -9.82
C HIS A 134 7.70 -22.02 -9.29
N PRO A 135 8.45 -23.03 -9.77
CA PRO A 135 8.39 -24.37 -9.20
C PRO A 135 8.80 -24.45 -7.74
N ASN A 136 9.72 -23.60 -7.29
CA ASN A 136 10.22 -23.61 -5.90
C ASN A 136 9.32 -22.85 -4.93
N GLY A 137 8.63 -21.79 -5.38
CA GLY A 137 7.90 -20.86 -4.51
C GLY A 137 6.38 -20.97 -4.55
N THR A 138 5.82 -21.93 -5.29
CA THR A 138 4.38 -21.96 -5.56
C THR A 138 3.69 -23.11 -4.82
N PRO A 139 2.95 -22.82 -3.73
CA PRO A 139 2.10 -23.82 -3.09
C PRO A 139 0.85 -24.16 -3.91
N ASN A 140 0.49 -23.32 -4.88
CA ASN A 140 -0.72 -23.42 -5.71
C ASN A 140 -0.46 -24.04 -7.10
N LEU A 141 0.53 -24.94 -7.20
CA LEU A 141 0.77 -25.73 -8.42
C LEU A 141 -0.45 -26.60 -8.74
N ASP A 142 -0.75 -26.81 -10.02
CA ASP A 142 -1.76 -27.80 -10.41
C ASP A 142 -1.45 -29.16 -9.77
N TYR A 143 -2.44 -29.74 -9.09
CA TYR A 143 -2.25 -30.98 -8.33
C TYR A 143 -1.74 -32.13 -9.22
N ARG A 144 -2.02 -32.09 -10.53
CA ARG A 144 -1.58 -33.06 -11.53
C ARG A 144 -0.06 -33.08 -11.72
N LEU A 145 0.61 -31.95 -11.48
CA LEU A 145 2.08 -31.84 -11.55
C LEU A 145 2.79 -32.21 -10.25
N ILE A 146 2.07 -32.33 -9.12
CA ILE A 146 2.68 -32.70 -7.84
C ILE A 146 3.39 -34.07 -7.94
N PRO A 147 2.79 -35.13 -8.51
CA PRO A 147 3.46 -36.41 -8.70
C PRO A 147 4.70 -36.31 -9.59
N GLU A 148 4.63 -35.55 -10.69
CA GLU A 148 5.75 -35.38 -11.63
C GLU A 148 6.92 -34.65 -10.96
N LYS A 149 6.64 -33.56 -10.26
CA LYS A 149 7.64 -32.81 -9.49
C LYS A 149 8.31 -33.68 -8.43
N ARG A 150 7.55 -34.54 -7.74
CA ARG A 150 8.07 -35.46 -6.71
C ARG A 150 8.93 -36.58 -7.28
N ARG A 151 8.83 -36.88 -8.58
CA ARG A 151 9.68 -37.88 -9.27
C ARG A 151 11.02 -37.30 -9.71
N LEU A 152 11.19 -35.98 -9.73
CA LEU A 152 12.46 -35.35 -10.06
C LEU A 152 13.54 -35.75 -9.03
N ALA A 153 14.75 -35.99 -9.52
CA ALA A 153 15.84 -36.44 -8.68
C ALA A 153 16.24 -35.34 -7.69
N ILE A 154 16.29 -35.69 -6.40
CA ILE A 154 16.87 -34.85 -5.36
C ILE A 154 18.34 -35.25 -5.27
N LYS A 155 19.28 -34.34 -5.55
CA LYS A 155 20.70 -34.67 -5.36
C LYS A 155 21.00 -34.90 -3.89
N SER A 156 21.72 -35.98 -3.61
CA SER A 156 22.15 -36.41 -2.28
C SER A 156 22.98 -35.32 -1.59
N GLY A 157 22.46 -34.77 -0.49
CA GLY A 157 23.16 -33.75 0.30
C GLY A 157 22.41 -33.38 1.57
N GLY A 158 22.38 -34.29 2.55
CA GLY A 158 21.93 -34.02 3.92
C GLY A 158 20.54 -33.39 4.08
N PRO A 159 20.23 -32.86 5.28
CA PRO A 159 19.03 -32.07 5.52
C PRO A 159 19.07 -30.79 4.67
N GLY A 160 18.11 -30.64 3.75
CA GLY A 160 18.03 -29.47 2.85
C GLY A 160 18.37 -29.74 1.38
N ALA A 161 18.56 -31.00 0.98
CA ALA A 161 18.71 -31.40 -0.41
C ALA A 161 17.53 -30.89 -1.29
N LYS A 162 17.87 -30.33 -2.46
CA LYS A 162 16.91 -29.72 -3.41
C LYS A 162 16.96 -30.42 -4.77
N ILE A 163 15.87 -30.28 -5.52
CA ILE A 163 15.82 -30.64 -6.95
C ILE A 163 16.72 -29.67 -7.71
N GLU A 164 17.40 -30.15 -8.75
CA GLU A 164 18.24 -29.31 -9.62
C GLU A 164 17.44 -28.22 -10.32
N ASP A 165 18.06 -27.03 -10.45
CA ASP A 165 17.42 -25.85 -11.04
C ASP A 165 17.01 -26.10 -12.51
N ASP A 166 17.79 -26.90 -13.24
CA ASP A 166 17.55 -27.23 -14.66
C ASP A 166 16.34 -28.16 -14.84
N ASP A 167 16.19 -29.16 -13.96
CA ASP A 167 15.05 -30.06 -13.96
C ASP A 167 13.75 -29.31 -13.64
N LEU A 168 13.81 -28.41 -12.64
CA LEU A 168 12.68 -27.55 -12.29
C LEU A 168 12.33 -26.57 -13.42
N THR A 169 13.34 -26.00 -14.07
CA THR A 169 13.15 -25.10 -15.22
C THR A 169 12.49 -25.83 -16.38
N THR A 170 12.89 -27.07 -16.64
CA THR A 170 12.31 -27.91 -17.70
C THR A 170 10.86 -28.26 -17.38
N LEU A 171 10.58 -28.70 -16.13
CA LEU A 171 9.21 -28.97 -15.67
C LEU A 171 8.31 -27.73 -15.83
N PHE A 172 8.81 -26.54 -15.47
CA PHE A 172 8.07 -25.29 -15.60
C PHE A 172 7.74 -24.95 -17.06
N LYS A 173 8.76 -24.93 -17.93
CA LYS A 173 8.60 -24.53 -19.33
C LYS A 173 7.66 -25.46 -20.10
N ASN A 174 7.66 -26.75 -19.76
CA ASN A 174 6.80 -27.74 -20.41
C ASN A 174 5.33 -27.68 -19.96
N ASN A 175 5.03 -26.98 -18.85
CA ASN A 175 3.69 -26.99 -18.25
C ASN A 175 3.27 -25.60 -17.76
N LEU A 176 3.55 -24.54 -18.54
CA LEU A 176 3.32 -23.14 -18.14
C LEU A 176 1.88 -22.84 -17.70
N ASP A 177 0.91 -23.53 -18.28
CA ASP A 177 -0.53 -23.43 -17.97
C ASP A 177 -0.90 -24.04 -16.61
N CYS A 178 -0.05 -24.90 -16.07
CA CYS A 178 -0.25 -25.60 -14.81
C CYS A 178 0.46 -24.92 -13.62
N PHE A 179 1.24 -23.86 -13.86
CA PHE A 179 1.80 -23.01 -12.81
C PHE A 179 1.04 -21.68 -12.78
N PRO A 180 0.60 -21.20 -11.59
CA PRO A 180 0.30 -19.78 -11.46
C PRO A 180 1.59 -19.00 -11.75
N LEU A 181 1.52 -18.02 -12.65
CA LEU A 181 2.65 -17.15 -13.01
C LEU A 181 3.01 -16.14 -11.90
N TYR A 182 2.72 -16.50 -10.66
CA TYR A 182 3.09 -15.79 -9.45
C TYR A 182 3.59 -16.82 -8.42
N TYR A 183 4.70 -16.49 -7.76
CA TYR A 183 5.25 -17.29 -6.68
C TYR A 183 5.14 -16.54 -5.36
N THR A 184 5.13 -17.29 -4.25
CA THR A 184 4.99 -16.71 -2.91
C THR A 184 6.33 -16.71 -2.21
N THR A 185 6.84 -15.54 -1.82
CA THR A 185 7.89 -15.46 -0.79
C THR A 185 7.28 -15.12 0.55
N VAL A 186 7.74 -15.83 1.57
CA VAL A 186 7.43 -15.51 2.96
C VAL A 186 8.56 -14.61 3.48
N SER A 187 8.22 -13.42 3.97
CA SER A 187 9.16 -12.52 4.65
C SER A 187 8.61 -12.17 6.03
N SER A 188 9.48 -11.98 7.02
CA SER A 188 9.06 -11.45 8.31
C SER A 188 8.75 -9.95 8.19
N ARG A 189 7.65 -9.53 8.80
CA ARG A 189 7.16 -8.15 8.80
C ARG A 189 6.63 -7.79 10.19
N GLU A 190 6.95 -6.58 10.63
CA GLU A 190 6.40 -6.00 11.84
C GLU A 190 4.97 -5.51 11.58
N TYR A 191 4.09 -5.83 12.51
CA TYR A 191 2.74 -5.29 12.62
C TYR A 191 2.59 -4.55 13.94
N LEU A 192 1.80 -3.48 13.93
CA LEU A 192 1.46 -2.70 15.11
C LEU A 192 -0.02 -2.89 15.44
N ILE A 193 -0.32 -3.02 16.74
CA ILE A 193 -1.68 -3.09 17.28
C ILE A 193 -1.83 -2.15 18.47
N PRO A 194 -3.04 -1.62 18.73
CA PRO A 194 -3.33 -0.92 19.96
C PRO A 194 -3.16 -1.85 21.17
N THR A 195 -2.41 -1.41 22.19
CA THR A 195 -2.28 -2.12 23.48
C THR A 195 -3.64 -2.34 24.13
N ASN A 196 -4.51 -1.32 24.06
CA ASN A 196 -5.88 -1.38 24.54
C ASN A 196 -6.82 -1.78 23.40
N ALA A 197 -6.73 -3.02 22.92
CA ALA A 197 -7.59 -3.53 21.84
C ALA A 197 -9.11 -3.47 22.16
N ARG A 198 -9.47 -3.46 23.46
CA ARG A 198 -10.86 -3.26 23.94
C ARG A 198 -11.16 -1.84 24.40
N GLY A 199 -10.22 -0.92 24.21
CA GLY A 199 -10.37 0.49 24.54
C GLY A 199 -11.38 1.18 23.62
N SER A 200 -11.69 2.42 23.99
CA SER A 200 -12.52 3.30 23.16
C SER A 200 -11.91 3.50 21.77
N SER A 201 -12.74 3.88 20.79
CA SER A 201 -12.28 4.23 19.43
C SER A 201 -11.16 5.28 19.49
N LEU A 202 -11.26 6.27 20.38
CA LEU A 202 -10.26 7.32 20.55
C LEU A 202 -8.88 6.77 20.98
N GLU A 203 -8.84 5.82 21.91
CA GLU A 203 -7.60 5.18 22.38
C GLU A 203 -6.94 4.28 21.33
N ARG A 204 -7.73 3.83 20.34
CA ARG A 204 -7.29 2.98 19.23
C ARG A 204 -7.03 3.77 17.94
N SER A 205 -7.09 5.10 18.01
CA SER A 205 -7.01 5.97 16.84
C SER A 205 -5.80 6.88 16.85
N TYR A 206 -5.19 7.07 15.69
CA TYR A 206 -4.36 8.25 15.45
C TYR A 206 -5.25 9.48 15.39
N GLN A 207 -4.82 10.58 16.01
CA GLN A 207 -5.44 11.89 15.82
C GLN A 207 -4.43 12.79 15.11
N LEU A 208 -4.73 13.17 13.88
CA LEU A 208 -3.80 13.91 13.01
C LEU A 208 -4.40 15.27 12.68
N GLN A 209 -3.69 16.35 13.02
CA GLN A 209 -4.06 17.68 12.56
C GLN A 209 -3.51 17.92 11.15
N LEU A 210 -4.37 18.28 10.21
CA LEU A 210 -4.02 18.49 8.81
C LEU A 210 -4.48 19.87 8.33
N SER A 211 -3.71 20.45 7.41
CA SER A 211 -4.08 21.66 6.67
C SER A 211 -4.27 21.31 5.20
N CYS A 212 -5.27 21.86 4.51
CA CYS A 212 -5.56 21.50 3.12
C CYS A 212 -6.31 22.59 2.35
N THR A 213 -6.48 22.36 1.05
CA THR A 213 -7.31 23.21 0.18
C THR A 213 -8.80 22.93 0.43
N SER A 214 -9.67 23.95 0.34
CA SER A 214 -11.12 23.77 0.53
C SER A 214 -11.73 22.71 -0.39
N PRO A 215 -11.42 22.72 -1.71
CA PRO A 215 -11.99 21.72 -2.63
C PRO A 215 -11.58 20.29 -2.29
N PHE A 216 -10.35 20.09 -1.79
CA PHE A 216 -9.91 18.77 -1.34
C PHE A 216 -10.72 18.27 -0.15
N LEU A 217 -10.92 19.12 0.87
CA LEU A 217 -11.68 18.74 2.06
C LEU A 217 -13.13 18.40 1.73
N GLU A 218 -13.78 19.20 0.89
CA GLU A 218 -15.17 18.98 0.48
C GLU A 218 -15.35 17.64 -0.26
N VAL A 219 -14.41 17.30 -1.16
CA VAL A 219 -14.44 16.01 -1.87
C VAL A 219 -14.16 14.86 -0.91
N LEU A 220 -13.19 15.01 0.00
CA LEU A 220 -12.86 13.99 0.99
C LEU A 220 -14.03 13.72 1.94
N GLN A 221 -14.71 14.76 2.43
CA GLN A 221 -15.90 14.62 3.29
C GLN A 221 -17.02 13.87 2.56
N LYS A 222 -17.34 14.26 1.32
CA LYS A 222 -18.34 13.57 0.49
C LYS A 222 -17.98 12.10 0.21
N ALA A 223 -16.69 11.79 0.10
CA ALA A 223 -16.23 10.42 -0.06
C ALA A 223 -16.40 9.62 1.23
N LEU A 224 -16.05 10.20 2.38
CA LEU A 224 -16.20 9.59 3.71
C LEU A 224 -17.65 9.35 4.12
N GLU A 225 -18.59 10.18 3.67
CA GLU A 225 -20.03 9.93 3.84
C GLU A 225 -20.49 8.63 3.18
N LYS A 226 -19.77 8.15 2.16
CA LYS A 226 -20.08 6.92 1.44
C LYS A 226 -19.25 5.74 1.92
N VAL A 227 -17.96 5.97 2.16
CA VAL A 227 -16.98 4.95 2.55
C VAL A 227 -15.99 5.58 3.52
N SER A 228 -16.11 5.23 4.79
CA SER A 228 -15.20 5.67 5.85
C SER A 228 -14.08 4.66 6.15
N THR A 229 -14.22 3.42 5.68
CA THR A 229 -13.22 2.36 5.86
C THR A 229 -12.22 2.31 4.71
N ALA A 230 -10.94 2.18 5.02
CA ALA A 230 -9.86 2.21 4.04
C ALA A 230 -8.63 1.41 4.50
N TYR A 231 -7.56 1.48 3.70
CA TYR A 231 -6.28 0.82 3.95
C TYR A 231 -5.16 1.79 4.26
N LEU A 232 -4.42 1.56 5.34
CA LEU A 232 -3.24 2.35 5.70
C LEU A 232 -1.94 1.60 5.42
N GLY A 233 -1.21 2.05 4.39
CA GLY A 233 0.06 1.46 3.95
C GLY A 233 -0.10 0.20 3.10
N HIS A 234 -0.95 -0.75 3.51
CA HIS A 234 -1.23 -2.00 2.78
C HIS A 234 -2.69 -2.45 2.96
N SER A 235 -3.22 -3.27 2.04
CA SER A 235 -4.61 -3.75 2.02
C SER A 235 -5.01 -4.67 3.19
N GLU A 236 -4.06 -5.20 3.96
CA GLU A 236 -4.36 -5.93 5.22
C GLU A 236 -4.51 -4.99 6.44
N SER A 237 -4.09 -3.72 6.31
CA SER A 237 -4.12 -2.71 7.37
C SER A 237 -5.42 -1.88 7.30
N TRP A 238 -6.54 -2.47 7.68
CA TRP A 238 -7.86 -1.83 7.67
C TRP A 238 -7.96 -0.77 8.76
N VAL A 239 -8.48 0.40 8.39
CA VAL A 239 -8.71 1.53 9.28
C VAL A 239 -10.07 2.16 9.02
N GLU A 240 -10.64 2.77 10.05
CA GLU A 240 -11.83 3.62 9.95
C GLU A 240 -11.42 5.08 10.05
N LEU A 241 -11.95 5.92 9.16
CA LEU A 241 -11.64 7.34 9.10
C LEU A 241 -12.81 8.20 9.55
N LYS A 242 -12.52 9.20 10.37
CA LYS A 242 -13.47 10.24 10.73
C LYS A 242 -12.80 11.60 10.67
N ILE A 243 -13.51 12.58 10.08
CA ILE A 243 -13.09 13.98 10.12
C ILE A 243 -13.91 14.69 11.19
N ASP A 244 -13.21 15.31 12.13
CA ASP A 244 -13.79 16.30 13.01
C ASP A 244 -13.36 17.69 12.49
N THR A 245 -14.33 18.47 12.02
CA THR A 245 -14.13 19.88 11.68
C THR A 245 -14.36 20.72 12.93
N GLU A 246 -13.42 21.61 13.25
CA GLU A 246 -13.63 22.68 14.24
C GLU A 246 -14.71 23.67 13.78
#